data_AF-M2XRZ7-F1
#
_entry.id   AF-M2XRZ7-F1
#
_cell.length_a   1.000
_cell.length_b   1.000
_cell.length_c   1.000
_cell.angle_alpha   90.00
_cell.angle_beta   90.00
_cell.angle_gamma   90.00
#
_symmetry.space_group_name_H-M   'P 1'
#
loop_
_entity.id
_entity.type
_entity.pdbx_description
1 polymer ?
#
loop_
_entity_poly.entity_id
_entity_poly.type
_entity_poly.pdbx_seq_one_letter_code
_entity_poly.pdbx_strand_id
1 'polypeptide(L)'
;MSKEIEFLKGVDKLHAFYTENVRMLAHAYDLEDEEAAQLLGRYDYRNVSRSILRPPRVDPLGQIIGDQPQQSDSDEDSQGS
;
A
#
# COMPACT_ATOMS: atom_id res chain seq x y z
N MET A 1 -9.51 6.30 21.50
CA MET A 1 -8.20 5.71 21.16
C MET A 1 -8.28 4.64 20.07
N SER A 2 -9.30 3.75 20.03
CA SER A 2 -9.42 2.75 18.95
C SER A 2 -9.69 3.38 17.58
N LYS A 3 -10.63 4.33 17.51
CA LYS A 3 -11.04 5.00 16.26
C LYS A 3 -9.91 5.80 15.62
N GLU A 4 -9.09 6.48 16.42
CA GLU A 4 -7.95 7.26 15.95
C GLU A 4 -6.86 6.35 15.35
N ILE A 5 -6.61 5.19 15.96
CA ILE A 5 -5.68 4.19 15.42
C ILE A 5 -6.21 3.57 14.12
N GLU A 6 -7.50 3.22 14.08
CA GLU A 6 -8.15 2.70 12.86
C GLU A 6 -8.10 3.73 11.72
N PHE A 7 -8.32 5.00 12.02
CA PHE A 7 -8.17 6.09 11.06
C PHE A 7 -6.75 6.14 10.49
N LEU A 8 -5.72 6.10 11.34
CA LEU A 8 -4.32 6.11 10.89
C LEU A 8 -3.97 4.89 10.02
N LYS A 9 -4.50 3.71 10.34
CA LYS A 9 -4.36 2.51 9.48
C LYS A 9 -5.02 2.72 8.11
N GLY A 10 -6.19 3.36 8.07
CA GLY A 10 -6.86 3.73 6.83
C GLY A 10 -6.05 4.72 5.99
N VAL A 11 -5.46 5.75 6.62
CA VAL A 11 -4.57 6.70 5.95
C VAL A 11 -3.34 6.02 5.37
N ASP A 12 -2.71 5.10 6.11
CA ASP A 12 -1.54 4.34 5.61
C ASP A 12 -1.90 3.45 4.40
N LYS A 13 -3.06 2.77 4.45
CA LYS A 13 -3.62 2.00 3.32
C LYS A 13 -3.82 2.87 2.08
N LEU A 14 -4.48 4.02 2.24
CA LEU A 14 -4.69 4.97 1.14
C LEU A 14 -3.37 5.49 0.58
N HIS A 15 -2.42 5.84 1.45
CA HIS A 15 -1.11 6.33 1.03
C HIS A 15 -0.35 5.28 0.20
N ALA A 16 -0.37 4.01 0.62
CA ALA A 16 0.25 2.92 -0.13
C ALA A 16 -0.41 2.74 -1.51
N PHE A 17 -1.75 2.75 -1.56
CA PHE A 17 -2.49 2.62 -2.81
C PHE A 17 -2.21 3.78 -3.79
N TYR A 18 -2.28 5.03 -3.33
CA TYR A 18 -1.97 6.18 -4.18
C TYR A 18 -0.52 6.21 -4.64
N THR A 19 0.42 5.76 -3.81
CA THR A 19 1.84 5.65 -4.22
C THR A 19 2.00 4.69 -5.40
N GLU A 20 1.30 3.54 -5.38
CA GLU A 20 1.41 2.57 -6.46
C GLU A 20 0.74 3.06 -7.75
N ASN A 21 -0.39 3.75 -7.66
CA ASN A 21 -1.00 4.42 -8.83
C ASN A 21 -0.06 5.46 -9.45
N VAL A 22 0.69 6.20 -8.64
CA VAL A 22 1.69 7.15 -9.14
C VAL A 22 2.87 6.43 -9.78
N ARG A 23 3.31 5.30 -9.23
CA ARG A 23 4.35 4.45 -9.87
C ARG A 23 3.91 3.96 -11.24
N MET A 24 2.71 3.40 -11.33
CA MET A 24 2.13 2.95 -12.61
C MET A 24 2.00 4.11 -13.60
N LEU A 25 1.62 5.30 -13.13
CA LEU A 25 1.56 6.51 -13.97
C LEU A 25 2.94 6.92 -14.45
N ALA A 26 3.98 6.90 -13.60
CA ALA A 26 5.34 7.20 -14.00
C ALA A 26 5.82 6.26 -15.13
N HIS A 27 5.59 4.95 -14.96
CA HIS A 27 5.97 3.94 -15.96
C HIS A 27 5.19 4.11 -17.27
N ALA A 28 3.92 4.53 -17.21
CA ALA A 28 3.13 4.84 -18.41
C ALA A 28 3.66 6.05 -19.20
N TYR A 29 4.51 6.88 -18.59
CA TYR A 29 5.19 8.02 -19.20
C TYR A 29 6.69 7.75 -19.43
N ASP A 30 7.11 6.48 -19.39
CA ASP A 30 8.51 6.05 -19.56
C ASP A 30 9.47 6.71 -18.55
N LEU A 31 9.00 6.99 -17.33
CA LEU A 31 9.82 7.51 -16.24
C LEU A 31 10.18 6.39 -15.25
N GLU A 32 11.46 6.28 -14.93
CA GLU A 32 11.93 5.43 -13.83
C GLU A 32 11.52 6.02 -12.47
N ASP A 33 11.47 5.18 -11.44
CA ASP A 33 11.01 5.58 -10.10
C ASP A 33 11.85 6.73 -9.51
N GLU A 34 13.16 6.74 -9.76
CA GLU A 34 14.07 7.82 -9.36
C GLU A 34 13.79 9.15 -10.07
N GLU A 35 13.46 9.11 -11.37
CA GLU A 35 13.15 10.30 -12.16
C GLU A 35 11.82 10.90 -11.71
N ALA A 36 10.81 10.04 -11.52
CA ALA A 36 9.53 10.42 -10.96
C ALA A 36 9.70 11.00 -9.55
N ALA A 37 10.50 10.39 -8.68
CA ALA A 37 10.78 10.90 -7.34
C ALA A 37 11.38 12.31 -7.37
N GLN A 38 12.36 12.56 -8.26
CA GLN A 38 12.97 13.88 -8.43
C GLN A 38 11.96 14.91 -8.93
N LEU A 39 11.14 14.55 -9.92
CA LEU A 39 10.12 15.43 -10.48
C LEU A 39 9.08 15.80 -9.42
N LEU A 40 8.52 14.80 -8.72
CA LEU A 40 7.57 14.97 -7.62
C LEU A 40 8.14 15.85 -6.51
N GLY A 41 9.43 15.72 -6.20
CA GLY A 41 10.12 16.55 -5.22
C GLY A 41 10.18 18.03 -5.58
N ARG A 42 10.29 18.38 -6.87
CA ARG A 42 10.29 19.78 -7.35
C ARG A 42 8.95 20.48 -7.16
N TYR A 43 7.86 19.71 -7.13
CA TYR A 43 6.49 20.22 -6.94
C TYR A 43 5.95 20.01 -5.51
N ASP A 44 6.84 19.72 -4.55
CA ASP A 44 6.52 19.57 -3.14
C ASP A 44 5.61 18.37 -2.78
N TYR A 45 5.50 17.37 -3.68
CA TYR A 45 4.84 16.08 -3.40
C TYR A 45 5.74 15.16 -2.55
N ARG A 46 6.21 15.65 -1.39
CA ARG A 46 7.28 15.04 -0.60
C ARG A 46 6.99 13.62 -0.13
N ASN A 47 5.75 13.34 0.28
CA ASN A 47 5.37 12.03 0.79
C ASN A 47 5.49 10.97 -0.32
N VAL A 48 4.92 11.25 -1.48
CA VAL A 48 4.95 10.34 -2.63
C VAL A 48 6.35 10.24 -3.24
N SER A 49 7.05 11.37 -3.38
CA SER A 49 8.44 11.44 -3.86
C SER A 49 9.38 10.51 -3.07
N ARG A 50 9.19 10.38 -1.76
CA ARG A 50 10.00 9.47 -0.93
C ARG A 50 9.49 8.04 -0.95
N SER A 51 8.17 7.85 -1.03
CA SER A 51 7.55 6.53 -0.95
C SER A 51 7.66 5.72 -2.23
N ILE A 52 7.69 6.36 -3.40
CA ILE A 52 7.86 5.68 -4.70
C ILE A 52 9.21 4.95 -4.80
N LEU A 53 10.24 5.42 -4.10
CA LEU A 53 11.56 4.78 -4.03
C LEU A 53 11.61 3.49 -3.18
N ARG A 54 10.49 3.10 -2.55
CA ARG A 54 10.39 1.87 -1.76
C ARG A 54 9.66 0.80 -2.57
N PRO A 55 9.88 -0.49 -2.28
CA PRO A 55 9.09 -1.56 -2.90
C PRO A 55 7.58 -1.34 -2.74
N PRO A 56 6.76 -1.73 -3.74
CA PRO A 56 5.31 -1.72 -3.63
C PRO A 56 4.83 -2.37 -2.32
N ARG A 57 3.88 -1.72 -1.67
CA ARG A 57 3.23 -2.23 -0.44
C ARG A 57 1.85 -2.78 -0.71
N VAL A 58 1.32 -2.57 -1.92
CA VAL A 58 0.02 -3.07 -2.36
C VAL A 58 0.19 -3.88 -3.65
N ASP A 59 -0.68 -4.86 -3.85
CA ASP A 59 -0.80 -5.57 -5.11
C ASP A 59 -1.56 -4.73 -6.16
N PRO A 60 -1.61 -5.17 -7.44
CA PRO A 60 -2.37 -4.47 -8.48
C PRO A 60 -3.88 -4.37 -8.24
N LEU A 61 -4.44 -5.18 -7.31
CA LEU A 61 -5.83 -5.12 -6.89
C LEU A 61 -6.04 -4.17 -5.69
N GLY A 62 -4.98 -3.51 -5.21
CA GLY A 62 -4.99 -2.56 -4.10
C GLY A 62 -4.98 -3.20 -2.71
N GLN A 63 -4.71 -4.50 -2.59
CA GLN A 63 -4.57 -5.17 -1.30
C GLN A 63 -3.16 -4.98 -0.74
N ILE A 64 -3.00 -4.74 0.56
CA ILE A 64 -1.67 -4.66 1.16
C ILE A 64 -0.96 -6.01 1.06
N ILE A 65 0.25 -5.99 0.52
CA ILE A 65 1.14 -7.16 0.44
C ILE A 65 1.47 -7.60 1.88
N GLY A 66 1.05 -8.81 2.24
CA GLY A 66 1.28 -9.40 3.56
C GLY A 66 0.16 -9.22 4.60
N ASP A 67 -0.93 -8.52 4.27
CA ASP A 67 -2.11 -8.34 5.15
C ASP A 67 -3.18 -9.42 4.88
N GLN A 68 -2.76 -10.66 4.52
CA GLN A 68 -3.70 -11.77 4.39
C GLN A 68 -4.30 -12.03 5.77
N PRO A 69 -5.64 -11.94 5.95
CA PRO A 69 -6.24 -12.41 7.18
C PRO A 69 -5.87 -13.88 7.31
N GLN A 70 -5.16 -14.23 8.39
CA GLN A 70 -5.11 -15.60 8.85
C GLN A 70 -6.57 -16.05 8.94
N GLN A 71 -6.99 -16.94 8.02
CA GLN A 71 -8.17 -17.76 8.25
C GLN A 71 -7.89 -18.46 9.57
N SER A 72 -8.54 -17.99 10.63
CA SER A 72 -8.64 -18.74 11.87
C SER A 72 -9.42 -19.99 11.52
N ASP A 73 -8.72 -21.08 11.27
CA ASP A 73 -9.28 -22.43 11.31
C ASP A 73 -10.03 -22.55 12.63
N SER A 74 -11.34 -22.35 12.56
CA SER A 74 -12.24 -22.42 13.70
C SER A 74 -12.78 -23.83 13.72
N ASP A 75 -12.16 -24.66 14.55
CA ASP A 75 -12.71 -25.79 15.29
C ASP A 75 -13.95 -26.49 14.68
N GLU A 76 -13.73 -27.59 13.95
CA GLU A 76 -14.70 -28.69 13.85
C GLU A 76 -14.22 -29.89 14.69
N ASP A 77 -14.19 -29.70 16.01
CA ASP A 77 -14.38 -30.83 16.93
C ASP A 77 -15.89 -31.08 17.04
N SER A 78 -16.41 -31.96 16.17
CA SER A 78 -17.67 -32.65 16.42
C SER A 78 -17.42 -34.16 16.45
N GLN A 79 -17.42 -34.63 17.69
CA GLN A 79 -17.36 -36.00 18.16
C GLN A 79 -18.02 -37.00 17.21
N GLY A 80 -17.20 -37.91 16.66
CA GLY A 80 -17.64 -39.06 15.88
C GLY A 80 -17.37 -40.37 16.58
N SER A 81 -18.44 -40.92 17.16
CA SER A 81 -18.71 -42.33 17.53
C SER A 81 -17.98 -42.97 18.70
#